data_AF-A0A9D4DEB8-F1
#
_entry.id   AF-A0A9D4DEB8-F1
#
_cell.length_a   1.000
_cell.length_b   1.000
_cell.length_c   1.000
_cell.angle_alpha   90.00
_cell.angle_beta   90.00
_cell.angle_gamma   90.00
#
_symmetry.space_group_name_H-M   'P 1'
#
loop_
_entity.id
_entity.type
_entity.pdbx_description
1 polymer ?
#
loop_
_entity_poly.entity_id
_entity_poly.type
_entity_poly.pdbx_seq_one_letter_code
_entity_poly.pdbx_strand_id
1 'polypeptide(L)'
;QVSSFPLRIRTETMGGAWCPKPMISQNSYEYLQIDLGKLSVVTMVEIQGRFGNGQGQEYTEQFLLEYQREDMGEWMRFRNKQGTEVMSSIA
;
A
#
# COMPACT_ATOMS: atom_id res chain seq x y z
N GLN A 1 -6.81 -10.80 -4.68
CA GLN A 1 -7.41 -11.57 -3.57
C GLN A 1 -7.27 -10.73 -2.31
N VAL A 2 -8.33 -10.05 -1.88
CA VAL A 2 -8.32 -9.25 -0.64
C VAL A 2 -8.43 -10.25 0.51
N SER A 3 -7.30 -10.71 1.01
CA SER A 3 -7.30 -11.52 2.21
C SER A 3 -7.51 -10.59 3.40
N SER A 4 -8.60 -10.82 4.13
CA SER A 4 -8.96 -10.16 5.39
C SER A 4 -7.93 -10.52 6.47
N PHE A 5 -6.74 -9.95 6.36
CA PHE A 5 -5.75 -9.92 7.42
C PHE A 5 -5.68 -8.49 7.95
N PRO A 6 -5.54 -8.28 9.27
CA PRO A 6 -5.34 -6.95 9.81
C PRO A 6 -3.95 -6.44 9.39
N LEU A 7 -3.88 -5.85 8.19
CA LEU A 7 -2.74 -5.11 7.69
C LEU A 7 -2.78 -3.73 8.33
N ARG A 8 -2.31 -3.69 9.57
CA ARG A 8 -2.32 -2.51 10.41
C ARG A 8 -0.89 -2.09 10.69
N ILE A 9 -0.69 -0.79 10.69
CA ILE A 9 0.58 -0.21 11.12
C ILE A 9 0.89 -0.65 12.56
N ARG A 10 2.17 -0.83 12.85
CA ARG A 10 2.72 -1.16 14.16
C ARG A 10 2.18 -2.47 14.74
N THR A 11 1.88 -3.45 13.89
CA THR A 11 1.27 -4.72 14.27
C THR A 11 2.03 -5.90 13.67
N GLU A 12 2.38 -6.91 14.49
CA GLU A 12 3.16 -8.09 14.06
C GLU A 12 2.33 -9.40 14.00
N THR A 13 1.00 -9.29 13.95
CA THR A 13 0.12 -10.47 13.89
C THR A 13 0.17 -11.15 12.53
N MET A 14 0.00 -12.48 12.50
CA MET A 14 -0.19 -13.27 11.27
C MET A 14 0.88 -13.03 10.19
N GLY A 15 2.16 -12.99 10.59
CA GLY A 15 3.30 -12.79 9.68
C GLY A 15 3.80 -11.34 9.59
N GLY A 16 3.11 -10.39 10.21
CA GLY A 16 3.59 -9.03 10.52
C GLY A 16 3.58 -8.03 9.36
N ALA A 17 3.34 -8.47 8.13
CA ALA A 17 3.13 -7.59 6.98
C ALA A 17 2.37 -8.31 5.88
N TRP A 18 1.97 -7.55 4.85
CA TRP A 18 1.54 -8.12 3.58
C TRP A 18 2.74 -8.31 2.66
N CYS A 19 2.85 -9.51 2.09
CA CYS A 19 3.79 -9.79 1.01
C CYS A 19 3.01 -10.34 -0.19
N PRO A 20 3.10 -9.72 -1.38
CA PRO A 20 2.55 -10.31 -2.58
C PRO A 20 3.27 -11.63 -2.88
N LYS A 21 2.51 -12.60 -3.41
CA LYS A 21 3.06 -13.92 -3.77
C LYS A 21 4.07 -13.84 -4.93
N PRO A 22 3.80 -13.12 -6.04
CA PRO A 22 4.79 -12.95 -7.09
C PRO A 22 5.84 -11.91 -6.69
N MET A 23 7.07 -12.09 -7.18
CA MET A 23 8.10 -11.07 -7.09
C MET A 23 7.68 -9.83 -7.90
N ILE A 24 7.90 -8.65 -7.31
CA ILE A 24 7.59 -7.39 -7.97
C ILE A 24 8.60 -7.15 -9.11
N SER A 25 8.08 -6.88 -10.29
CA SER A 25 8.80 -6.55 -11.52
C SER A 25 8.05 -5.47 -12.29
N GLN A 26 8.63 -4.95 -13.37
CA GLN A 26 7.98 -3.90 -14.17
C GLN A 26 6.60 -4.28 -14.73
N ASN A 27 6.32 -5.59 -14.87
CA ASN A 27 5.05 -6.10 -15.41
C ASN A 27 4.11 -6.65 -14.32
N SER A 28 4.48 -6.59 -13.04
CA SER A 28 3.60 -7.04 -11.96
C SER A 28 2.72 -5.89 -11.47
N TYR A 29 1.42 -6.14 -11.33
CA TYR A 29 0.48 -5.21 -10.70
C TYR A 29 -0.13 -5.89 -9.47
N GLU A 30 0.47 -5.64 -8.32
CA GLU A 30 0.02 -6.14 -7.02
C GLU A 30 -0.35 -4.95 -6.14
N TYR A 31 -1.47 -5.03 -5.43
CA TYR A 31 -2.01 -3.89 -4.69
C TYR A 31 -2.68 -4.30 -3.38
N LEU A 32 -2.71 -3.35 -2.45
CA LEU A 32 -3.55 -3.37 -1.27
C LEU A 32 -4.67 -2.35 -1.44
N GLN A 33 -5.90 -2.82 -1.50
CA GLN A 33 -7.07 -1.96 -1.51
C GLN A 33 -7.58 -1.76 -0.07
N ILE A 34 -7.79 -0.50 0.29
CA ILE A 34 -8.38 -0.11 1.58
C ILE A 34 -9.71 0.58 1.28
N ASP A 35 -10.81 -0.03 1.73
CA ASP A 35 -12.13 0.60 1.68
C ASP A 35 -12.35 1.45 2.93
N LEU A 36 -12.62 2.74 2.74
CA LEU A 36 -12.86 3.71 3.80
C LEU A 36 -14.35 3.78 4.20
N GLY A 37 -15.25 3.15 3.43
CA GLY A 37 -16.70 3.11 3.66
C GLY A 37 -17.45 4.44 3.46
N LYS A 38 -16.73 5.54 3.25
CA LYS A 38 -17.28 6.86 2.93
C LYS A 38 -16.23 7.73 2.25
N LEU A 39 -16.69 8.71 1.48
CA LEU A 39 -15.82 9.72 0.87
C LEU A 39 -15.03 10.45 1.96
N SER A 40 -13.71 10.37 1.88
CA SER A 40 -12.78 10.86 2.90
C SER A 40 -11.61 11.59 2.24
N VAL A 41 -11.08 12.62 2.90
CA VAL A 41 -9.86 13.30 2.47
C VAL A 41 -8.66 12.62 3.12
N VAL A 42 -7.80 12.01 2.31
CA VAL A 42 -6.54 11.40 2.76
C VAL A 42 -5.42 12.41 2.59
N THR A 43 -4.73 12.76 3.68
CA THR A 43 -3.65 13.74 3.69
C THR A 43 -2.26 13.11 3.82
N MET A 44 -2.18 11.88 4.32
CA MET A 44 -0.93 11.19 4.60
C MET A 44 -1.11 9.68 4.45
N VAL A 45 -0.05 9.01 3.99
CA VAL A 45 0.07 7.55 3.94
C VAL A 45 1.32 7.17 4.73
N GLU A 46 1.18 6.22 5.64
CA GLU A 46 2.28 5.59 6.36
C GLU A 46 2.37 4.13 5.89
N ILE A 47 3.60 3.67 5.64
CA ILE A 47 3.86 2.27 5.26
C ILE A 47 4.84 1.67 6.25
N GLN A 48 4.75 0.36 6.44
CA GLN A 48 5.69 -0.39 7.28
C GLN A 48 5.99 -1.73 6.60
N GLY A 49 7.27 -2.09 6.58
CA GLY A 49 7.71 -3.43 6.20
C GLY A 49 7.46 -4.46 7.31
N ARG A 50 7.86 -5.69 7.06
CA ARG A 50 7.81 -6.76 8.06
C ARG A 50 8.89 -6.52 9.10
N PHE A 51 8.55 -6.43 10.40
CA PHE A 51 9.60 -6.33 11.43
C PHE A 51 10.18 -7.71 11.77
N GLY A 52 9.33 -8.74 11.93
CA GLY A 52 9.80 -10.11 12.08
C GLY A 52 10.74 -10.32 13.28
N ASN A 53 10.42 -9.72 14.44
CA ASN A 53 11.28 -9.68 15.63
C ASN A 53 12.69 -9.11 15.37
N GLY A 54 12.80 -8.13 14.48
CA GLY A 54 14.06 -7.49 14.10
C GLY A 54 14.86 -8.27 13.04
N GLN A 55 14.33 -9.37 12.51
CA GLN A 55 14.93 -10.13 11.42
C GLN A 55 14.27 -9.86 10.06
N GLY A 56 13.17 -9.10 10.04
CA GLY A 56 12.52 -8.70 8.79
C GLY A 56 13.43 -7.84 7.93
N GLN A 57 13.43 -8.12 6.64
CA GLN A 57 14.20 -7.40 5.61
C GLN A 57 13.28 -6.92 4.49
N GLU A 58 12.00 -7.26 4.56
CA GLU A 58 11.03 -7.03 3.52
C GLU A 58 10.31 -5.71 3.79
N TYR A 59 10.60 -4.70 2.97
CA TYR A 59 9.92 -3.41 2.97
C TYR A 59 9.74 -2.91 1.54
N THR A 60 8.77 -2.02 1.35
CA THR A 60 8.47 -1.42 0.04
C THR A 60 9.17 -0.08 -0.06
N GLU A 61 10.14 0.05 -0.98
CA GLU A 61 10.88 1.30 -1.21
C GLU A 61 10.06 2.35 -1.95
N GLN A 62 9.24 1.91 -2.89
CA GLN A 62 8.46 2.77 -3.76
C GLN A 62 7.10 2.16 -4.03
N PHE A 63 6.09 3.02 -4.12
CA PHE A 63 4.74 2.60 -4.47
C PHE A 63 4.03 3.68 -5.29
N LEU A 64 2.90 3.26 -5.83
CA LEU A 64 1.98 4.09 -6.59
C LEU A 64 0.69 4.15 -5.80
N LEU A 65 0.08 5.33 -5.74
CA LEU A 65 -1.21 5.51 -5.09
C LEU A 65 -2.28 5.69 -6.15
N GLU A 66 -3.25 4.80 -6.15
CA GLU A 66 -4.46 4.89 -6.98
C GLU A 66 -5.67 5.04 -6.07
N TYR A 67 -6.64 5.84 -6.50
CA TYR A 67 -7.86 6.10 -5.74
C TYR A 67 -9.09 6.13 -6.62
N GLN A 68 -10.22 5.70 -6.07
CA GLN A 68 -11.54 5.71 -6.67
C GLN A 68 -12.47 6.49 -5.74
N ARG A 69 -13.32 7.37 -6.30
CA ARG A 69 -14.24 8.22 -5.51
C ARG A 69 -15.69 7.80 -5.62
N GLU A 70 -16.08 7.31 -6.79
CA GLU A 70 -17.44 6.90 -7.11
C GLU A 70 -17.52 5.37 -7.06
N ASP A 71 -18.64 4.84 -6.60
CA ASP A 71 -18.91 3.41 -6.65
C ASP A 71 -18.85 2.94 -8.12
N MET A 72 -17.99 1.97 -8.41
CA MET A 72 -17.70 1.49 -9.78
C MET A 72 -17.10 2.52 -10.73
N GLY A 73 -16.55 3.63 -10.22
CA GLY A 73 -15.83 4.62 -11.02
C GLY A 73 -14.48 4.12 -11.53
N GLU A 74 -13.75 4.98 -12.24
CA GLU A 74 -12.38 4.64 -12.65
C GLU A 74 -11.38 4.86 -11.51
N TRP A 75 -10.35 4.02 -11.48
CA TRP A 75 -9.17 4.23 -10.65
C TRP A 75 -8.31 5.33 -11.25
N MET A 76 -8.00 6.34 -10.45
CA MET A 76 -7.16 7.45 -10.86
C MET A 76 -5.81 7.39 -10.15
N ARG A 77 -4.76 7.73 -10.89
CA ARG A 77 -3.40 7.81 -10.36
C ARG A 77 -3.19 9.12 -9.61
N PHE A 78 -2.71 9.03 -8.38
CA PHE A 78 -2.28 10.21 -7.64
C PHE A 78 -0.97 10.75 -8.23
N ARG A 79 -0.90 12.07 -8.33
CA ARG A 79 0.32 12.81 -8.66
C ARG A 79 0.57 13.83 -7.57
N ASN A 80 1.80 13.91 -7.11
CA ASN A 80 2.19 14.96 -6.17
C ASN A 80 2.18 16.34 -6.87
N LYS A 81 2.43 17.41 -6.10
CA LYS A 81 2.46 18.79 -6.63
C LYS A 81 3.49 19.02 -7.75
N GLN A 82 4.48 18.14 -7.86
CA GLN A 82 5.54 18.19 -8.89
C GLN A 82 5.20 17.31 -10.11
N GLY A 83 4.05 16.63 -10.11
CA GLY A 83 3.61 15.73 -11.17
C GLY A 83 4.15 14.30 -11.06
N THR A 84 4.91 13.97 -10.02
CA THR A 84 5.46 12.62 -9.80
C THR A 84 4.39 11.68 -9.26
N GLU A 85 4.25 10.51 -9.88
CA GLU A 85 3.33 9.43 -9.46
C GLU A 85 3.98 8.47 -8.46
N VAL A 86 5.29 8.28 -8.58
CA VAL A 86 6.06 7.39 -7.70
C VAL A 86 6.23 8.05 -6.35
N MET A 87 5.72 7.40 -5.31
CA MET A 87 5.93 7.77 -3.92
C MET A 87 7.06 6.92 -3.35
N SER A 88 8.06 7.55 -2.77
CA SER A 88 9.14 6.88 -2.05
C SER A 88 8.77 6.69 -0.58
N SER A 89 9.07 5.53 -0.02
CA SER A 89 9.06 5.33 1.42
C SER A 89 10.08 6.25 2.07
N ILE A 90 9.69 6.90 3.16
CA ILE A 90 10.66 7.57 4.04
C ILE A 90 11.22 6.45 4.92
N ALA A 91 12.49 6.12 4.74
CA ALA A 91 13.20 5.14 5.57
C ALA A 91 13.48 5.72 6.97
#